data_AF-A0A4Y2VIE2-F1
#
_entry.id   AF-A0A4Y2VIE2-F1
#
_cell.length_a   1.000
_cell.length_b   1.000
_cell.length_c   1.000
_cell.angle_alpha   90.00
_cell.angle_beta   90.00
_cell.angle_gamma   90.00
#
_symmetry.space_group_name_H-M   'P 1'
#
loop_
_entity.id
_entity.type
_entity.pdbx_description
1 polymer ?
#
loop_
_entity_poly.entity_id
_entity_poly.type
_entity_poly.pdbx_seq_one_letter_code
_entity_poly.pdbx_strand_id
1 'polypeptide(L)'
;MEAIEKFKSKRKVARTASAKLVNQITLLLESYDIKKEKDRKKLSEYLLNVEDKLKELKTLNKEIEELITDKAVFEADIESSFEYEEKLNDLKFQIKSKIDNFKIEQQPVTAPPVNIPANNAETKQLLLVCLS
;
A
#
# COMPACT_ATOMS: atom_id res chain seq x y z
N MET A 1 6.36 27.69 25.27
CA MET A 1 5.05 27.58 24.60
C MET A 1 5.14 27.71 23.08
N GLU A 2 5.88 28.69 22.53
CA GLU A 2 5.95 28.93 21.08
C GLU A 2 6.42 27.72 20.25
N ALA A 3 7.40 26.95 20.73
CA ALA A 3 7.87 25.74 20.06
C ALA A 3 6.78 24.66 19.96
N ILE A 4 6.04 24.42 21.04
CA ILE A 4 4.95 23.42 21.09
C ILE A 4 3.86 23.79 20.10
N GLU A 5 3.43 25.05 20.07
CA GLU A 5 2.40 25.51 19.13
C GLU A 5 2.86 25.40 17.66
N LYS A 6 4.15 25.63 17.38
CA LYS A 6 4.73 25.39 16.06
C LYS A 6 4.67 23.91 15.67
N PHE A 7 5.01 22.99 16.57
CA PHE A 7 4.94 21.54 16.28
C PHE A 7 3.51 21.04 16.13
N LYS A 8 2.56 21.52 16.96
CA LYS A 8 1.13 21.26 16.78
C LYS A 8 0.64 21.72 15.41
N SER A 9 1.05 22.91 14.97
CA SER A 9 0.71 23.42 13.63
C SER A 9 1.29 22.53 12.52
N LYS A 10 2.56 22.12 12.61
CA LYS A 10 3.17 21.18 11.65
C LYS A 10 2.42 19.84 11.62
N ARG A 11 2.08 19.27 12.78
CA ARG A 11 1.31 18.03 12.88
C ARG A 11 -0.07 18.17 12.24
N LYS A 12 -0.76 19.29 12.41
CA LYS A 12 -2.03 19.58 11.74
C LYS A 12 -1.90 19.59 10.22
N VAL A 13 -0.82 20.18 9.69
CA VAL A 13 -0.52 20.17 8.25
C VAL A 13 -0.25 18.75 7.76
N ALA A 14 0.57 17.98 8.48
CA ALA A 14 0.86 16.59 8.16
C ALA A 14 -0.43 15.73 8.14
N ARG A 15 -1.29 15.87 9.16
CA ARG A 15 -2.61 15.21 9.21
C ARG A 15 -3.49 15.56 8.02
N THR A 16 -3.53 16.84 7.62
CA THR A 16 -4.31 17.28 6.45
C THR A 16 -3.79 16.65 5.16
N ALA A 17 -2.46 16.56 5.00
CA ALA A 17 -1.85 15.88 3.86
C ALA A 17 -2.15 14.37 3.88
N SER A 18 -2.05 13.73 5.04
CA SER A 18 -2.39 12.31 5.23
C SER A 18 -3.86 12.03 4.89
N ALA A 19 -4.80 12.86 5.33
CA ALA A 19 -6.21 12.71 5.00
C ALA A 19 -6.48 12.77 3.48
N LYS A 20 -5.82 13.70 2.78
CA LYS A 20 -5.88 13.79 1.31
C LYS A 20 -5.31 12.54 0.66
N LEU A 21 -4.16 12.05 1.14
CA LEU A 21 -3.51 10.85 0.64
C LEU A 21 -4.38 9.61 0.86
N VAL A 22 -4.95 9.46 2.06
CA VAL A 22 -5.92 8.40 2.39
C VAL A 22 -7.07 8.40 1.41
N ASN A 23 -7.73 9.55 1.20
CA ASN A 23 -8.85 9.64 0.26
C ASN A 23 -8.45 9.28 -1.17
N GLN A 24 -7.30 9.76 -1.65
CA GLN A 24 -6.81 9.43 -2.99
C GLN A 24 -6.54 7.94 -3.17
N ILE A 25 -5.92 7.31 -2.17
CA ILE A 25 -5.63 5.87 -2.20
C ILE A 25 -6.92 5.08 -2.10
N THR A 26 -7.83 5.41 -1.18
CA THR A 26 -9.14 4.74 -1.05
C THR A 26 -9.90 4.77 -2.37
N LEU A 27 -10.02 5.94 -3.01
CA LEU A 27 -10.65 6.06 -4.32
C LEU A 27 -9.94 5.21 -5.39
N LEU A 28 -8.61 5.14 -5.37
CA LEU A 28 -7.86 4.30 -6.31
C LEU A 28 -8.09 2.80 -6.06
N LEU A 29 -8.17 2.38 -4.80
CA LEU A 29 -8.39 0.99 -4.40
C LEU A 29 -9.81 0.53 -4.70
N GLU A 30 -10.80 1.41 -4.49
CA GLU A 30 -12.22 1.20 -4.80
C GLU A 30 -12.50 1.21 -6.30
N SER A 31 -11.76 2.02 -7.06
CA SER A 31 -12.06 2.25 -8.48
C SER A 31 -11.53 1.19 -9.44
N TYR A 32 -10.64 0.25 -9.07
CA TYR A 32 -9.95 -0.51 -10.12
C TYR A 32 -9.57 -1.98 -9.92
N ASP A 33 -9.90 -2.72 -10.98
CA ASP A 33 -9.48 -4.04 -11.44
C ASP A 33 -8.05 -3.92 -12.03
N ILE A 34 -7.04 -4.16 -11.20
CA ILE A 34 -5.62 -3.87 -11.51
C ILE A 34 -5.09 -4.85 -12.57
N LYS A 35 -5.23 -4.48 -13.84
CA LYS A 35 -4.78 -5.32 -14.97
C LYS A 35 -3.63 -4.69 -15.77
N LYS A 36 -3.21 -3.46 -15.45
CA LYS A 36 -2.24 -2.70 -16.26
C LYS A 36 -1.01 -2.27 -15.47
N GLU A 37 0.14 -2.32 -16.13
CA GLU A 37 1.46 -1.89 -15.62
C GLU A 37 1.48 -0.43 -15.10
N LYS A 38 0.71 0.47 -15.73
CA LYS A 38 0.57 1.87 -15.31
C LYS A 38 0.02 1.99 -13.88
N ASP A 39 -0.94 1.13 -13.53
CA ASP A 39 -1.61 1.16 -12.23
C ASP A 39 -0.69 0.62 -11.13
N ARG A 40 0.15 -0.38 -11.47
CA ARG A 40 1.23 -0.86 -10.58
C ARG A 40 2.24 0.24 -10.23
N LYS A 41 2.68 1.01 -11.22
CA LYS A 41 3.61 2.13 -10.99
C LYS A 41 2.99 3.17 -10.06
N LYS A 42 1.72 3.49 -10.27
CA LYS A 42 0.98 4.42 -9.42
C LYS A 42 0.80 3.90 -7.98
N LEU A 43 0.49 2.61 -7.81
CA LEU A 43 0.43 1.97 -6.49
C LEU A 43 1.79 1.99 -5.77
N SER A 44 2.88 1.77 -6.50
CA SER A 44 4.23 1.82 -5.94
C SER A 44 4.62 3.23 -5.49
N GLU A 45 4.20 4.27 -6.23
CA GLU A 45 4.38 5.67 -5.83
C GLU A 45 3.55 6.01 -4.57
N TYR A 46 2.30 5.56 -4.49
CA TYR A 46 1.50 5.72 -3.27
C TYR A 46 2.11 4.99 -2.07
N LEU A 47 2.70 3.82 -2.26
CA LEU A 47 3.38 3.10 -1.18
C LEU A 47 4.51 3.93 -0.58
N LEU A 48 5.35 4.55 -1.41
CA LEU A 48 6.45 5.40 -0.95
C LEU A 48 5.91 6.61 -0.18
N ASN A 49 4.89 7.29 -0.73
CA ASN A 49 4.26 8.43 -0.08
C ASN A 49 3.64 8.09 1.29
N VAL A 50 3.02 6.91 1.43
CA VAL A 50 2.47 6.43 2.71
C VAL A 50 3.60 6.20 3.73
N GLU A 51 4.71 5.60 3.31
CA GLU A 51 5.86 5.38 4.20
C GLU A 51 6.47 6.69 4.70
N ASP A 52 6.59 7.69 3.84
CA ASP A 52 7.10 9.00 4.21
C ASP A 52 6.16 9.73 5.19
N LYS A 53 4.84 9.66 4.96
CA LYS A 53 3.85 10.27 5.87
C LYS A 53 3.81 9.60 7.24
N LEU A 54 3.96 8.27 7.29
CA LEU A 54 4.06 7.53 8.55
C LEU A 54 5.30 7.95 9.36
N LYS A 55 6.46 8.12 8.69
CA LYS A 55 7.68 8.60 9.36
C LYS A 55 7.49 10.02 9.90
N GLU A 56 6.93 10.92 9.08
CA GLU A 56 6.69 12.31 9.48
C GLU A 56 5.78 12.41 10.71
N LEU A 57 4.66 11.67 10.74
CA LEU A 57 3.74 11.65 11.89
C LEU A 57 4.42 11.10 13.15
N LYS A 58 5.18 10.00 13.04
CA LYS A 58 5.91 9.42 14.18
C LYS A 58 6.96 10.39 14.74
N THR A 59 7.71 11.06 13.89
CA THR A 59 8.69 12.08 14.30
C THR A 59 8.00 13.23 15.03
N LEU A 60 6.93 13.79 14.47
CA LEU A 60 6.20 14.89 15.09
C LEU A 60 5.55 14.50 16.41
N ASN A 61 5.02 13.28 16.52
CA ASN A 61 4.44 12.77 17.77
C ASN A 61 5.52 12.66 18.87
N LYS A 62 6.71 12.15 18.54
CA LYS A 62 7.86 12.05 19.46
C LYS A 62 8.37 13.43 19.89
N GLU A 63 8.50 14.37 18.95
CA GLU A 63 8.91 15.76 19.26
C GLU A 63 7.90 16.45 20.19
N ILE A 64 6.61 16.17 20.04
CA ILE A 64 5.57 16.69 20.93
C ILE A 64 5.62 16.01 22.30
N GLU A 65 5.85 14.70 22.36
CA GLU A 65 6.02 13.94 23.61
C GLU A 65 7.19 14.48 24.44
N GLU A 66 8.32 14.78 23.79
CA GLU A 66 9.51 15.33 24.44
C GLU A 66 9.30 16.77 24.99
N LEU A 67 8.32 17.51 24.45
CA LEU A 67 8.04 18.88 24.86
C LEU A 67 6.84 19.01 25.81
N ILE A 68 5.87 18.09 25.74
CA ILE A 68 4.70 18.08 26.63
C ILE A 68 4.99 17.15 27.81
N THR A 69 5.19 17.74 28.99
CA THR A 69 5.44 16.99 30.22
C THR A 69 4.16 16.55 30.94
N ASP A 70 3.00 17.10 30.57
CA ASP A 70 1.69 16.72 31.11
C ASP A 70 1.06 15.61 30.25
N LYS A 71 0.88 14.43 30.86
CA LYS A 71 0.37 13.23 30.18
C LYS A 71 -1.06 13.40 29.66
N ALA A 72 -1.94 14.07 30.39
CA ALA A 72 -3.35 14.22 30.00
C ALA A 72 -3.47 15.20 28.82
N VAL A 73 -2.66 16.26 28.82
CA VAL A 73 -2.56 17.20 27.70
C VAL A 73 -1.94 16.52 26.46
N PHE A 74 -0.97 15.62 26.65
CA PHE A 74 -0.38 14.84 25.57
C PHE A 74 -1.37 13.85 24.94
N GLU A 75 -2.07 13.05 25.75
CA GLU A 75 -3.01 12.01 25.29
C GLU A 75 -4.14 12.61 24.44
N ALA A 76 -4.79 13.68 24.92
CA ALA A 76 -5.85 14.37 24.17
C ALA A 76 -5.36 14.94 22.82
N ASP A 77 -4.08 15.32 22.74
CA ASP A 77 -3.50 15.93 21.55
C ASP A 77 -3.06 14.88 20.50
N ILE A 78 -2.76 13.65 20.95
CA ILE A 78 -2.23 12.53 20.16
C ILE A 78 -3.28 11.49 19.75
N GLU A 79 -4.41 11.38 20.45
CA GLU A 79 -5.43 10.33 20.18
C GLU A 79 -5.89 10.32 18.70
N SER A 80 -6.08 11.51 18.11
CA SER A 80 -6.38 11.64 16.67
C SER A 80 -5.21 11.36 15.73
N SER A 81 -3.95 11.39 16.19
CA SER A 81 -2.78 10.98 15.39
C SER A 81 -2.73 9.48 15.18
N PHE A 82 -3.08 8.69 16.19
CA PHE A 82 -3.05 7.22 16.10
C PHE A 82 -4.02 6.70 15.04
N GLU A 83 -5.20 7.32 14.92
CA GLU A 83 -6.18 6.97 13.88
C GLU A 83 -5.61 7.10 12.46
N TYR A 84 -4.84 8.15 12.17
CA TYR A 84 -4.24 8.33 10.84
C TYR A 84 -3.04 7.41 10.60
N GLU A 85 -2.24 7.14 11.63
CA GLU A 85 -1.17 6.15 11.52
C GLU A 85 -1.72 4.75 11.23
N GLU A 86 -2.79 4.34 11.91
CA GLU A 86 -3.48 3.08 11.66
C GLU A 86 -4.01 3.00 10.24
N LYS A 87 -4.79 4.01 9.79
CA LYS A 87 -5.31 4.07 8.41
C LYS A 87 -4.19 4.01 7.36
N LEU A 88 -3.09 4.73 7.56
CA LEU A 88 -1.95 4.70 6.64
C LEU A 88 -1.25 3.33 6.64
N ASN A 89 -1.15 2.65 7.79
CA ASN A 89 -0.61 1.29 7.86
C ASN A 89 -1.50 0.28 7.14
N ASP A 90 -2.83 0.39 7.27
CA ASP A 90 -3.77 -0.47 6.56
C ASP A 90 -3.65 -0.28 5.04
N LEU A 91 -3.62 0.97 4.58
CA LEU A 91 -3.43 1.28 3.17
C LEU A 91 -2.09 0.75 2.65
N LYS A 92 -1.02 0.87 3.44
CA LYS A 92 0.29 0.27 3.11
C LYS A 92 0.17 -1.24 2.89
N PHE A 93 -0.52 -1.94 3.78
CA PHE A 93 -0.74 -3.38 3.66
C PHE A 93 -1.56 -3.73 2.40
N GLN A 94 -2.66 -3.02 2.17
CA GLN A 94 -3.52 -3.23 1.00
C GLN A 94 -2.80 -2.97 -0.32
N ILE A 95 -2.00 -1.89 -0.41
CA ILE A 95 -1.19 -1.58 -1.59
C ILE A 95 -0.16 -2.69 -1.84
N LYS A 96 0.56 -3.13 -0.80
CA LYS A 96 1.55 -4.22 -0.93
C LYS A 96 0.91 -5.50 -1.43
N SER A 97 -0.20 -5.93 -0.81
CA SER A 97 -0.95 -7.12 -1.21
C SER A 97 -1.38 -7.06 -2.68
N LYS A 98 -1.90 -5.91 -3.14
CA LYS A 98 -2.28 -5.72 -4.54
C LYS A 98 -1.09 -5.79 -5.50
N ILE A 99 0.04 -5.17 -5.16
CA ILE A 99 1.27 -5.24 -5.97
C ILE A 99 1.76 -6.70 -6.08
N ASP A 100 1.70 -7.46 -4.98
CA ASP A 100 2.16 -8.85 -4.97
C ASP A 100 1.21 -9.78 -5.75
N ASN A 101 -0.11 -9.60 -5.64
CA ASN A 101 -1.08 -10.35 -6.45
C ASN A 101 -0.87 -10.11 -7.95
N PHE A 102 -0.57 -8.88 -8.35
CA PHE A 102 -0.28 -8.55 -9.75
C PHE A 102 0.97 -9.27 -10.29
N LYS A 103 1.99 -9.53 -9.44
CA LYS A 103 3.16 -10.32 -9.84
C LYS A 103 2.81 -11.77 -10.12
N ILE A 104 1.84 -12.33 -9.39
CA ILE A 104 1.37 -13.71 -9.56
C ILE A 104 0.55 -13.84 -10.85
N GLU A 105 -0.36 -12.89 -11.13
CA GLU A 105 -1.16 -12.90 -12.37
C GLU A 105 -0.32 -12.78 -13.65
N GLN A 106 0.82 -12.11 -13.58
CA GLN A 106 1.76 -11.98 -14.70
C GLN A 106 2.83 -13.07 -14.77
N GLN A 107 2.90 -13.98 -13.79
CA GLN A 107 3.76 -15.14 -13.97
C GLN A 107 3.19 -15.98 -15.12
N PRO A 108 3.97 -16.24 -16.19
CA PRO A 108 3.55 -17.21 -17.17
C PRO A 108 3.31 -18.51 -16.41
N VAL A 109 2.10 -19.07 -16.52
CA VAL A 109 1.83 -20.43 -16.05
C VAL A 109 2.71 -21.32 -16.91
N THR A 110 3.94 -21.57 -16.46
CA THR A 110 4.77 -22.60 -17.03
C THR A 110 4.12 -23.90 -16.61
N ALA A 111 3.19 -24.38 -17.43
CA ALA A 111 2.78 -25.77 -17.38
C ALA A 111 4.08 -26.60 -17.37
N PRO A 112 4.23 -27.58 -16.45
CA PRO A 112 5.42 -28.41 -16.43
C PRO A 112 5.61 -28.97 -17.85
N PRO A 113 6.83 -28.91 -18.41
CA PRO A 113 7.07 -29.50 -19.72
C PRO A 113 6.70 -30.97 -19.60
N VAL A 114 5.59 -31.36 -20.24
CA VAL A 114 5.21 -32.75 -20.36
C VAL A 114 6.32 -33.39 -21.18
N ASN A 115 7.19 -34.12 -20.51
CA ASN A 115 8.22 -34.92 -21.14
C ASN A 115 7.50 -36.10 -21.80
N ILE A 116 7.01 -35.89 -23.03
CA ILE A 116 6.46 -36.96 -23.86
C ILE A 116 7.65 -37.80 -24.32
N PRO A 117 7.77 -39.07 -23.90
CA PRO A 117 8.80 -39.94 -24.45
C PRO A 117 8.57 -40.07 -25.95
N ALA A 118 9.58 -39.73 -26.74
CA ALA A 118 9.56 -39.88 -28.19
C ALA A 118 9.61 -41.37 -28.57
N ASN A 119 8.54 -42.12 -28.37
CA ASN A 119 8.40 -43.45 -28.97
C ASN A 119 6.95 -43.95 -28.97
N ASN A 120 6.21 -43.66 -30.04
CA ASN A 120 5.53 -44.66 -30.88
C ASN A 120 4.61 -43.94 -31.89
N ALA A 121 4.44 -44.55 -33.05
CA ALA A 121 3.92 -43.92 -34.26
C ALA A 121 2.38 -43.77 -34.33
N GLU A 122 1.66 -43.66 -33.22
CA GLU A 122 0.18 -43.75 -33.22
C GLU A 122 -0.53 -42.70 -32.37
N THR A 123 -0.13 -41.42 -32.45
CA THR A 123 -0.94 -40.36 -31.82
C THR A 123 -1.04 -39.11 -32.69
N LYS A 124 -1.58 -39.29 -33.90
CA LYS A 124 -1.99 -38.20 -34.79
C LYS A 124 -3.47 -37.78 -34.64
N GLN A 125 -4.13 -38.09 -33.52
CA GLN A 125 -5.57 -37.84 -33.38
C GLN A 125 -6.02 -37.07 -32.12
N LEU A 126 -5.11 -36.44 -31.37
CA LEU A 126 -5.48 -35.67 -30.16
C LEU A 126 -4.92 -34.24 -30.14
N LEU A 127 -4.88 -33.58 -31.30
CA LEU A 127 -4.52 -32.16 -31.43
C LEU A 127 -5.61 -31.31 -32.11
N LEU A 128 -6.88 -31.69 -31.97
CA LEU A 128 -7.98 -30.91 -32.55
C LEU A 128 -9.23 -30.79 -31.65
N VAL A 129 -9.04 -30.49 -30.36
CA VAL A 129 -10.20 -30.15 -29.48
C VAL A 129 -9.99 -28.89 -28.63
N CYS A 130 -8.85 -28.20 -28.69
CA CYS A 130 -8.63 -27.02 -27.83
C CYS A 130 -8.56 -25.65 -28.54
N LEU A 131 -8.94 -25.54 -29.82
CA LEU A 131 -9.02 -24.24 -30.51
C LEU A 131 -10.22 -24.15 -31.47
N SER A 132 -11.42 -24.24 -30.91
CA SER A 132 -12.64 -23.71 -31.53
C SER A 132 -13.53 -23.10 -30.47
#